data_AF-A0A5N6R3T8-F1
#
_entry.id   AF-A0A5N6R3T8-F1
#
_cell.length_a   1.000
_cell.length_b   1.000
_cell.length_c   1.000
_cell.angle_alpha   90.00
_cell.angle_beta   90.00
_cell.angle_gamma   90.00
#
_symmetry.space_group_name_H-M   'P 1'
#
loop_
_entity.id
_entity.type
_entity.pdbx_description
1 polymer ?
#
loop_
_entity_poly.entity_id
_entity_poly.type
_entity_poly.pdbx_seq_one_letter_code
_entity_poly.pdbx_strand_id
1 'polypeptide(L)'
;MEIRFKTIDVFVPSRMKKWLGGVLVASLFMLLTLRYGIMKNPIGESYLTSPFSSNASNPLEWLNAVVPPAVQNPENASKVVSTDTIVLTLFAQRNTSNEEQKTLQTWKHLNHLINHAQGLPNTVDAIKEAGGAWNSLMHSVEEQRLQYANESSHGKAKEKQCPHFLDKVNATELDNRGYKLRVPCGLTQGSAITIIGIPNGLLGNFRIDLTGEQLPGEPDPPIILHYNVRLHGDKITEDSVIVQNTWTVAHDWGEEERCPSPAPEKIKKVDELDQCNKMLGKDDNQFLLGSMHSNKSRRSSAVQEGSKTRKYFPFKQNYPFVATLRVGSEGIQMTVDGKHITSFAFRETLEPWLASEIRISGDLKLNSVLASGLPTSEDSEHIIDLEALKSVPLSPRRPLDLFIGVFSTANNFKRRMAVRRTWMQYPAVRSGTVAVRFFVGLHKNQIVNEELWNEAQTYGDIQLMPFVDYYSLITWKTLAICIFGVKPYLFLKQGESFNCLIDLTSSTDGGCFSKVCHEDR
;
A
#
# COMPACT_ATOMS: atom_id res chain seq x y z
N MET A 1 59.08 23.90 -16.24
CA MET A 1 58.66 22.76 -17.09
C MET A 1 57.39 23.20 -17.80
N GLU A 2 57.55 23.76 -18.99
CA GLU A 2 56.49 24.23 -19.88
C GLU A 2 55.68 23.04 -20.41
N ILE A 3 54.36 23.12 -20.37
CA ILE A 3 53.49 22.19 -21.09
C ILE A 3 53.08 22.89 -22.39
N ARG A 4 53.78 22.52 -23.48
CA ARG A 4 53.40 22.84 -24.86
C ARG A 4 52.13 22.07 -25.25
N PHE A 5 51.10 22.77 -25.69
CA PHE A 5 50.03 22.15 -26.48
C PHE A 5 50.54 21.87 -27.90
N LYS A 6 50.49 20.60 -28.31
CA LYS A 6 50.66 20.18 -29.70
C LYS A 6 49.33 20.32 -30.43
N THR A 7 49.30 21.15 -31.45
CA THR A 7 48.27 21.21 -32.50
C THR A 7 48.16 19.85 -33.20
N ILE A 8 46.94 19.34 -33.35
CA ILE A 8 46.63 18.20 -34.21
C ILE A 8 45.93 18.75 -35.45
N ASP A 9 46.52 18.49 -36.62
CA ASP A 9 45.99 18.87 -37.93
C ASP A 9 44.65 18.21 -38.21
N VAL A 10 43.69 19.02 -38.66
CA VAL A 10 42.38 18.60 -39.14
C VAL A 10 42.52 18.06 -40.56
N PHE A 11 42.43 16.75 -40.72
CA PHE A 11 42.29 16.12 -42.03
C PHE A 11 40.82 16.19 -42.47
N VAL A 12 40.54 16.90 -43.56
CA VAL A 12 39.22 16.98 -44.20
C VAL A 12 39.13 15.91 -45.30
N PRO A 13 38.22 14.93 -45.23
CA PRO A 13 37.78 14.19 -46.42
C PRO A 13 36.50 14.84 -46.94
N SER A 14 36.71 15.61 -48.01
CA SER A 14 35.70 16.12 -48.92
C SER A 14 35.00 14.96 -49.66
N ARG A 15 33.67 15.11 -49.85
CA ARG A 15 32.79 14.44 -50.84
C ARG A 15 32.52 12.93 -50.67
N MET A 16 31.48 12.61 -49.90
CA MET A 16 30.45 11.58 -50.21
C MET A 16 29.33 11.60 -49.14
N LYS A 17 28.50 12.65 -49.09
CA LYS A 17 27.42 12.77 -48.07
C LYS A 17 26.12 13.40 -48.58
N LYS A 18 25.71 13.13 -49.82
CA LYS A 18 24.36 13.50 -50.28
C LYS A 18 23.46 12.30 -50.60
N TRP A 19 24.04 11.13 -50.84
CA TRP A 19 23.25 9.94 -51.18
C TRP A 19 22.86 9.09 -49.97
N LEU A 20 23.72 9.01 -48.94
CA LEU A 20 23.44 8.25 -47.71
C LEU A 20 22.26 8.83 -46.90
N GLY A 21 22.12 10.16 -46.86
CA GLY A 21 21.04 10.83 -46.14
C GLY A 21 19.67 10.57 -46.77
N GLY A 22 19.59 10.54 -48.10
CA GLY A 22 18.34 10.23 -48.80
C GLY A 22 17.89 8.78 -48.59
N VAL A 23 18.84 7.83 -48.57
CA VAL A 23 18.55 6.42 -48.33
C VAL A 23 18.08 6.17 -46.88
N LEU A 24 18.68 6.86 -45.90
CA LEU A 24 18.25 6.76 -44.50
C LEU A 24 16.85 7.33 -44.28
N VAL A 25 16.53 8.47 -44.90
CA VAL A 25 15.19 9.08 -44.79
C VAL A 25 14.13 8.20 -45.46
N ALA A 26 14.42 7.64 -46.63
CA ALA A 26 13.51 6.72 -47.32
C ALA A 26 13.29 5.42 -46.52
N SER A 27 14.34 4.87 -45.90
CA SER A 27 14.25 3.70 -45.03
C SER A 27 13.40 3.96 -43.79
N LEU A 28 13.58 5.12 -43.15
CA LEU A 28 12.79 5.49 -41.96
C LEU A 28 11.31 5.71 -42.30
N PHE A 29 11.03 6.30 -43.47
CA PHE A 29 9.67 6.50 -43.95
C PHE A 29 8.97 5.18 -44.27
N MET A 30 9.66 4.23 -44.90
CA MET A 30 9.16 2.87 -45.15
C MET A 30 8.88 2.08 -43.87
N LEU A 31 9.72 2.24 -42.84
CA LEU A 31 9.47 1.61 -41.53
C LEU A 31 8.24 2.19 -40.83
N LEU A 32 8.03 3.51 -40.94
CA LEU A 32 6.86 4.18 -40.36
C LEU A 32 5.57 3.76 -41.07
N THR A 33 5.58 3.63 -42.40
CA THR A 33 4.40 3.16 -43.15
C THR A 33 4.11 1.68 -42.89
N LEU A 34 5.13 0.83 -42.75
CA LEU A 34 4.96 -0.58 -42.38
C LEU A 34 4.38 -0.71 -40.97
N ARG A 35 4.89 0.08 -40.00
CA ARG A 35 4.37 0.08 -38.62
C ARG A 35 2.92 0.57 -38.57
N TYR A 36 2.59 1.60 -39.36
CA TYR A 36 1.22 2.08 -39.48
C TYR A 36 0.29 1.04 -40.13
N GLY A 37 0.78 0.27 -41.11
CA GLY A 37 0.04 -0.83 -41.75
C GLY A 37 -0.25 -1.99 -40.79
N ILE A 38 0.73 -2.40 -39.98
CA ILE A 38 0.58 -3.46 -38.97
C ILE A 38 -0.37 -3.03 -37.85
N MET A 39 -0.33 -1.76 -37.44
CA MET A 39 -1.21 -1.25 -36.38
C MET A 39 -2.68 -1.15 -36.82
N LYS A 40 -2.95 -1.04 -38.13
CA LYS A 40 -4.31 -0.96 -38.68
C LYS A 40 -4.93 -2.33 -39.00
N ASN A 41 -4.12 -3.38 -39.14
CA ASN A 41 -4.55 -4.77 -39.38
C ASN A 41 -3.65 -5.73 -38.59
N PRO A 42 -3.99 -6.11 -37.35
CA PRO A 42 -3.24 -7.15 -36.64
C PRO A 42 -3.44 -8.47 -37.39
N ILE A 43 -2.37 -8.98 -37.99
CA ILE A 43 -2.33 -10.31 -38.61
C ILE A 43 -2.49 -11.31 -37.45
N GLY A 44 -3.64 -11.98 -37.43
CA GLY A 44 -4.01 -12.91 -36.37
C GLY A 44 -2.99 -14.04 -36.21
N GLU A 45 -2.56 -14.25 -34.97
CA GLU A 45 -1.86 -15.48 -34.60
C GLU A 45 -2.87 -16.63 -34.55
N SER A 46 -2.78 -17.44 -35.61
CA SER A 46 -3.24 -18.81 -35.71
C SER A 46 -2.59 -19.68 -34.62
N TYR A 47 -3.38 -20.07 -33.62
CA TYR A 47 -3.03 -21.16 -32.72
C TYR A 47 -3.05 -22.49 -33.49
N LEU A 48 -1.95 -23.24 -33.37
CA LEU A 48 -1.74 -24.55 -33.97
C LEU A 48 -2.78 -25.57 -33.46
N THR A 49 -3.54 -26.13 -34.40
CA THR A 49 -4.44 -27.27 -34.24
C THR A 49 -3.65 -28.58 -34.19
N SER A 50 -3.78 -29.33 -33.11
CA SER A 50 -3.42 -30.76 -33.03
C SER A 50 -4.46 -31.62 -33.78
N PRO A 51 -4.08 -32.65 -34.55
CA PRO A 51 -5.00 -33.43 -35.34
C PRO A 51 -5.53 -34.62 -34.54
N PHE A 52 -6.73 -34.51 -33.97
CA PHE A 52 -7.57 -35.68 -33.73
C PHE A 52 -8.99 -35.36 -34.19
N SER A 53 -9.36 -36.00 -35.29
CA SER A 53 -10.69 -35.97 -35.89
C SER A 53 -11.67 -36.84 -35.11
N SER A 54 -12.82 -36.27 -34.73
CA SER A 54 -14.05 -37.05 -34.59
C SER A 54 -15.23 -36.21 -35.07
N ASN A 55 -15.76 -36.58 -36.23
CA ASN A 55 -17.09 -36.19 -36.69
C ASN A 55 -18.14 -36.66 -35.66
N ALA A 56 -18.91 -35.75 -35.09
CA ALA A 56 -20.20 -36.06 -34.48
C ALA A 56 -21.09 -34.80 -34.45
N SER A 57 -22.19 -34.87 -35.22
CA SER A 57 -23.51 -34.24 -35.03
C SER A 57 -23.63 -32.96 -34.19
N ASN A 58 -24.14 -31.91 -34.83
CA ASN A 58 -24.63 -30.64 -34.26
C ASN A 58 -25.86 -30.86 -33.35
N PRO A 59 -25.87 -30.42 -32.06
CA PRO A 59 -27.07 -30.41 -31.23
C PRO A 59 -27.22 -29.08 -30.47
N LEU A 60 -27.70 -28.02 -31.14
CA LEU A 60 -28.10 -26.76 -30.52
C LEU A 60 -29.62 -26.65 -30.28
N GLU A 61 -30.31 -27.78 -30.13
CA GLU A 61 -31.77 -27.84 -29.94
C GLU A 61 -32.24 -28.07 -28.48
N TRP A 62 -31.33 -28.12 -27.49
CA TRP A 62 -31.70 -28.47 -26.10
C TRP A 62 -32.06 -27.27 -25.18
N LEU A 63 -31.68 -26.02 -25.48
CA LEU A 63 -31.79 -24.95 -24.46
C LEU A 63 -33.17 -24.29 -24.29
N ASN A 64 -34.25 -24.87 -24.84
CA ASN A 64 -35.62 -24.46 -24.54
C ASN A 64 -36.29 -25.47 -23.59
N ALA A 65 -35.89 -25.44 -22.31
CA ALA A 65 -36.62 -26.13 -21.25
C ALA A 65 -37.03 -25.14 -20.16
N VAL A 66 -38.35 -25.03 -20.01
CA VAL A 66 -39.14 -24.24 -19.05
C VAL A 66 -38.64 -24.42 -17.61
N VAL A 67 -38.38 -23.31 -16.92
CA VAL A 67 -38.20 -23.26 -15.44
C VAL A 67 -39.46 -22.64 -14.82
N PRO A 68 -40.07 -23.22 -13.75
CA PRO A 68 -41.26 -22.66 -13.09
C PRO A 68 -40.95 -21.38 -12.31
N PRO A 69 -41.94 -20.51 -12.03
CA PRO A 69 -41.68 -19.21 -11.43
C PRO A 69 -41.23 -19.35 -9.97
N ALA A 70 -40.01 -18.90 -9.67
CA ALA A 70 -39.58 -18.64 -8.31
C ALA A 70 -40.34 -17.39 -7.79
N VAL A 71 -40.91 -17.54 -6.60
CA VAL A 71 -41.71 -16.56 -5.86
C VAL A 71 -40.91 -15.28 -5.66
N GLN A 72 -41.42 -14.15 -6.16
CA GLN A 72 -40.89 -12.83 -5.86
C GLN A 72 -41.21 -12.47 -4.40
N ASN A 73 -40.18 -12.26 -3.58
CA ASN A 73 -40.28 -11.42 -2.39
C ASN A 73 -39.59 -10.08 -2.68
N PRO A 74 -40.12 -8.96 -2.18
CA PRO A 74 -39.83 -7.64 -2.72
C PRO A 74 -38.41 -7.19 -2.37
N GLU A 75 -37.63 -6.89 -3.41
CA GLU A 75 -36.37 -6.17 -3.29
C GLU A 75 -36.64 -4.77 -2.70
N ASN A 76 -36.11 -4.52 -1.50
CA ASN A 76 -35.82 -3.16 -1.08
C ASN A 76 -34.81 -2.59 -2.06
N ALA A 77 -35.27 -1.71 -2.95
CA ALA A 77 -34.46 -1.00 -3.92
C ALA A 77 -33.40 -0.14 -3.22
N SER A 78 -32.25 -0.74 -2.91
CA SER A 78 -31.03 0.04 -2.73
C SER A 78 -30.69 0.63 -4.09
N LYS A 79 -30.83 1.95 -4.20
CA LYS A 79 -30.62 2.70 -5.43
C LYS A 79 -29.12 2.67 -5.73
N VAL A 80 -28.67 1.70 -6.54
CA VAL A 80 -27.27 1.59 -6.96
C VAL A 80 -26.95 2.80 -7.83
N VAL A 81 -26.18 3.75 -7.28
CA VAL A 81 -25.71 4.93 -8.01
C VAL A 81 -24.70 4.48 -9.07
N SER A 82 -24.90 4.90 -10.33
CA SER A 82 -24.00 4.57 -11.44
C SER A 82 -22.57 5.03 -11.18
N THR A 83 -21.58 4.19 -11.49
CA THR A 83 -20.14 4.44 -11.34
C THR A 83 -19.71 5.76 -12.01
N ASP A 84 -20.27 6.07 -13.18
CA ASP A 84 -19.97 7.31 -13.90
C ASP A 84 -20.44 8.55 -13.12
N THR A 85 -21.53 8.44 -12.37
CA THR A 85 -22.06 9.54 -11.56
C THR A 85 -21.15 9.81 -10.34
N ILE A 86 -20.60 8.77 -9.71
CA ILE A 86 -19.68 8.92 -8.57
C ILE A 86 -18.38 9.59 -9.01
N VAL A 87 -17.83 9.18 -10.16
CA VAL A 87 -16.61 9.80 -10.72
C VAL A 87 -16.88 11.26 -11.11
N LEU A 88 -18.01 11.54 -11.77
CA LEU A 88 -18.39 12.93 -12.12
C LEU A 88 -18.59 13.82 -10.89
N THR A 89 -19.13 13.28 -9.79
CA THR A 89 -19.30 14.05 -8.53
C THR A 89 -17.99 14.32 -7.80
N LEU A 90 -16.96 13.48 -7.96
CA LEU A 90 -15.64 13.73 -7.39
C LEU A 90 -15.01 15.01 -7.96
N PHE A 91 -15.13 15.23 -9.27
CA PHE A 91 -14.59 16.42 -9.96
C PHE A 91 -15.60 17.56 -10.09
N ALA A 92 -16.80 17.43 -9.54
CA ALA A 92 -17.80 18.49 -9.57
C ALA A 92 -17.29 19.72 -8.82
N GLN A 93 -17.53 20.89 -9.40
CA GLN A 93 -17.10 22.15 -8.82
C GLN A 93 -17.86 22.42 -7.51
N ARG A 94 -17.12 22.54 -6.41
CA ARG A 94 -17.67 22.92 -5.10
C ARG A 94 -17.23 24.33 -4.72
N ASN A 95 -18.04 24.98 -3.88
CA ASN A 95 -17.70 26.25 -3.25
C ASN A 95 -16.57 26.03 -2.23
N THR A 96 -15.34 26.00 -2.74
CA THR A 96 -14.11 25.81 -1.97
C THR A 96 -13.38 27.14 -1.86
N SER A 97 -12.74 27.39 -0.73
CA SER A 97 -11.89 28.56 -0.53
C SER A 97 -10.67 28.51 -1.47
N ASN A 98 -10.02 29.66 -1.67
CA ASN A 98 -8.81 29.73 -2.51
C ASN A 98 -7.68 28.86 -1.95
N GLU A 99 -7.57 28.75 -0.63
CA GLU A 99 -6.60 27.90 0.08
C GLU A 99 -6.86 26.42 -0.19
N GLU A 100 -8.13 26.00 -0.19
CA GLU A 100 -8.52 24.62 -0.49
C GLU A 100 -8.26 24.25 -1.94
N GLN A 101 -8.52 25.18 -2.87
CA GLN A 101 -8.21 24.98 -4.28
C GLN A 101 -6.72 24.78 -4.53
N LYS A 102 -5.83 25.39 -3.73
CA LYS A 102 -4.37 25.16 -3.83
C LYS A 102 -3.99 23.71 -3.52
N THR A 103 -4.76 23.01 -2.69
CA THR A 103 -4.52 21.60 -2.33
C THR A 103 -5.01 20.62 -3.41
N LEU A 104 -5.89 21.08 -4.31
CA LEU A 104 -6.59 20.26 -5.30
C LEU A 104 -6.17 20.54 -6.76
N GLN A 105 -5.05 21.25 -6.97
CA GLN A 105 -4.65 21.71 -8.31
C GLN A 105 -4.39 20.58 -9.31
N THR A 106 -4.02 19.39 -8.84
CA THR A 106 -3.82 18.20 -9.68
C THR A 106 -5.13 17.60 -10.19
N TRP A 107 -6.27 17.84 -9.53
CA TRP A 107 -7.54 17.18 -9.86
C TRP A 107 -8.02 17.55 -11.25
N LYS A 108 -7.96 18.84 -11.60
CA LYS A 108 -8.30 19.32 -12.94
C LYS A 108 -7.47 18.63 -14.03
N HIS A 109 -6.20 18.40 -13.75
CA HIS A 109 -5.28 17.81 -14.70
C HIS A 109 -5.49 16.30 -14.86
N LEU A 110 -5.72 15.61 -13.74
CA LEU A 110 -5.97 14.17 -13.73
C LEU A 110 -7.34 13.81 -14.29
N ASN A 111 -8.32 14.73 -14.22
CA ASN A 111 -9.66 14.52 -14.80
C ASN A 111 -9.60 14.10 -16.28
N HIS A 112 -8.71 14.71 -17.06
CA HIS A 112 -8.51 14.35 -18.48
C HIS A 112 -7.90 12.96 -18.70
N LEU A 113 -7.25 12.39 -17.69
CA LEU A 113 -6.61 11.09 -17.75
C LEU A 113 -7.51 9.95 -17.28
N ILE A 114 -8.65 10.24 -16.65
CA ILE A 114 -9.56 9.20 -16.12
C ILE A 114 -10.08 8.29 -17.24
N ASN A 115 -10.32 8.82 -18.43
CA ASN A 115 -10.76 8.00 -19.56
C ASN A 115 -9.73 6.93 -19.96
N HIS A 116 -8.47 7.07 -19.52
CA HIS A 116 -7.39 6.11 -19.73
C HIS A 116 -7.12 5.24 -18.48
N ALA A 117 -7.87 5.41 -17.40
CA ALA A 117 -7.71 4.70 -16.14
C ALA A 117 -7.93 3.19 -16.23
N GLN A 118 -8.63 2.73 -17.26
CA GLN A 118 -8.81 1.30 -17.53
C GLN A 118 -7.48 0.58 -17.83
N GLY A 119 -6.42 1.30 -18.18
CA GLY A 119 -5.11 0.73 -18.50
C GLY A 119 -4.23 0.38 -17.28
N LEU A 120 -4.63 0.73 -16.05
CA LEU A 120 -3.83 0.51 -14.84
C LEU A 120 -4.66 -0.20 -13.75
N PRO A 121 -4.11 -1.27 -13.12
CA PRO A 121 -4.85 -2.08 -12.16
C PRO A 121 -5.33 -1.25 -10.97
N ASN A 122 -6.52 -1.58 -10.46
CA ASN A 122 -7.16 -0.98 -9.27
C ASN A 122 -7.47 0.53 -9.36
N THR A 123 -7.19 1.19 -10.50
CA THR A 123 -7.34 2.64 -10.64
C THR A 123 -8.81 3.08 -10.60
N VAL A 124 -9.68 2.39 -11.34
CA VAL A 124 -11.11 2.75 -11.41
C VAL A 124 -11.77 2.62 -10.05
N ASP A 125 -11.50 1.53 -9.34
CA ASP A 125 -12.03 1.29 -7.99
C ASP A 125 -11.51 2.31 -7.00
N ALA A 126 -10.22 2.65 -7.04
CA ALA A 126 -9.65 3.66 -6.16
C ALA A 126 -10.23 5.07 -6.39
N ILE A 127 -10.54 5.44 -7.63
CA ILE A 127 -11.21 6.71 -7.95
C ILE A 127 -12.67 6.67 -7.45
N LYS A 128 -13.36 5.54 -7.62
CA LYS A 128 -14.73 5.37 -7.14
C LYS A 128 -14.81 5.48 -5.62
N GLU A 129 -13.93 4.80 -4.91
CA GLU A 129 -13.82 4.86 -3.45
C GLU A 129 -13.46 6.26 -2.98
N ALA A 130 -12.59 6.97 -3.72
CA ALA A 130 -12.27 8.37 -3.43
C ALA A 130 -13.48 9.29 -3.53
N GLY A 131 -14.42 9.03 -4.44
CA GLY A 131 -15.71 9.72 -4.49
C GLY A 131 -16.45 9.64 -3.16
N GLY A 132 -16.56 8.43 -2.58
CA GLY A 132 -17.19 8.21 -1.29
C GLY A 132 -16.43 8.89 -0.13
N ALA A 133 -15.12 8.68 -0.07
CA ALA A 133 -14.26 9.26 0.97
C ALA A 133 -14.28 10.80 0.95
N TRP A 134 -14.24 11.40 -0.24
CA TRP A 134 -14.30 12.85 -0.43
C TRP A 134 -15.66 13.42 -0.02
N ASN A 135 -16.76 12.76 -0.39
CA ASN A 135 -18.10 13.18 0.00
C ASN A 135 -18.26 13.20 1.53
N SER A 136 -17.82 12.13 2.20
CA SER A 136 -17.83 12.02 3.66
C SER A 136 -16.99 13.11 4.32
N LEU A 137 -15.76 13.35 3.82
CA LEU A 137 -14.89 14.41 4.33
C LEU A 137 -15.52 15.80 4.19
N MET A 138 -16.05 16.13 3.01
CA MET A 138 -16.65 17.45 2.78
C MET A 138 -17.88 17.67 3.65
N HIS A 139 -18.69 16.64 3.91
CA HIS A 139 -19.80 16.72 4.85
C HIS A 139 -19.33 17.05 6.27
N SER A 140 -18.29 16.37 6.76
CA SER A 140 -17.67 16.65 8.07
C SER A 140 -17.12 18.08 8.15
N VAL A 141 -16.44 18.55 7.09
CA VAL A 141 -15.89 19.92 7.03
C VAL A 141 -17.01 20.97 7.04
N GLU A 142 -18.10 20.75 6.31
CA GLU A 142 -19.26 21.65 6.31
C GLU A 142 -19.94 21.69 7.69
N GLU A 143 -20.12 20.55 8.35
CA GLU A 143 -20.65 20.49 9.72
C GLU A 143 -19.74 21.24 10.70
N GLN A 144 -18.43 21.05 10.63
CA GLN A 144 -17.47 21.78 11.48
C GLN A 144 -17.55 23.29 11.24
N ARG A 145 -17.63 23.74 9.99
CA ARG A 145 -17.78 25.17 9.65
C ARG A 145 -19.06 25.76 10.25
N LEU A 146 -20.17 25.03 10.21
CA LEU A 146 -21.44 25.45 10.80
C LEU A 146 -21.38 25.50 12.33
N GLN A 147 -20.67 24.57 12.96
CA GLN A 147 -20.43 24.59 14.42
C GLN A 147 -19.61 25.81 14.85
N TYR A 148 -18.53 26.12 14.15
CA TYR A 148 -17.72 27.33 14.43
C TYR A 148 -18.46 28.64 14.19
N ALA A 149 -19.44 28.67 13.27
CA ALA A 149 -20.27 29.85 13.03
C ALA A 149 -21.30 30.10 14.16
N ASN A 150 -21.69 29.07 14.90
CA ASN A 150 -22.75 29.13 15.91
C ASN A 150 -22.25 29.22 17.36
N GLU A 151 -20.98 28.89 17.66
CA GLU A 151 -20.42 28.94 19.02
C GLU A 151 -19.25 29.92 19.16
N SER A 152 -19.49 31.04 19.85
CA SER A 152 -18.40 31.86 20.41
C SER A 152 -17.80 31.15 21.63
N SER A 153 -16.65 30.50 21.42
CA SER A 153 -15.73 29.95 22.43
C SER A 153 -16.27 28.88 23.40
N HIS A 154 -15.87 27.62 23.17
CA HIS A 154 -15.15 26.84 24.19
C HIS A 154 -14.30 25.77 23.49
N GLY A 155 -12.98 26.02 23.46
CA GLY A 155 -12.00 25.05 23.00
C GLY A 155 -11.98 23.83 23.92
N LYS A 156 -12.75 22.79 23.59
CA LYS A 156 -12.31 21.43 23.90
C LYS A 156 -11.10 21.21 23.00
N ALA A 157 -9.91 21.12 23.59
CA ALA A 157 -8.75 20.59 22.90
C ALA A 157 -9.21 19.32 22.18
N LYS A 158 -9.18 19.32 20.84
CA LYS A 158 -9.60 18.15 20.06
C LYS A 158 -8.75 16.99 20.56
N GLU A 159 -9.38 15.98 21.15
CA GLU A 159 -8.67 14.75 21.52
C GLU A 159 -7.95 14.22 20.28
N LYS A 160 -6.69 13.83 20.43
CA LYS A 160 -5.90 13.28 19.32
C LYS A 160 -6.64 12.10 18.71
N GLN A 161 -7.12 12.27 17.47
CA GLN A 161 -7.87 11.22 16.79
C GLN A 161 -6.96 10.03 16.42
N CYS A 162 -5.65 10.26 16.30
CA CYS A 162 -4.62 9.26 16.00
C CYS A 162 -3.60 9.08 17.15
N PRO A 163 -3.85 8.19 18.12
CA PRO A 163 -2.91 7.90 19.20
C PRO A 163 -1.70 7.10 18.71
N HIS A 164 -0.50 7.46 19.19
CA HIS A 164 0.74 6.76 18.83
C HIS A 164 0.86 5.33 19.39
N PHE A 165 0.08 5.05 20.44
CA PHE A 165 0.13 3.82 21.21
C PHE A 165 -1.25 3.50 21.76
N LEU A 166 -1.61 2.23 21.79
CA LEU A 166 -2.84 1.70 22.35
C LEU A 166 -2.51 0.45 23.16
N ASP A 167 -3.02 0.36 24.38
CA ASP A 167 -2.90 -0.83 25.20
C ASP A 167 -4.24 -1.21 25.83
N LYS A 168 -4.37 -2.51 26.08
CA LYS A 168 -5.45 -3.03 26.91
C LYS A 168 -4.92 -4.20 27.72
N VAL A 169 -4.89 -3.99 29.03
CA VAL A 169 -4.48 -4.99 30.03
C VAL A 169 -5.75 -5.63 30.60
N ASN A 170 -5.70 -6.93 30.92
CA ASN A 170 -6.83 -7.71 31.42
C ASN A 170 -8.00 -7.77 30.43
N ALA A 171 -7.71 -8.19 29.19
CA ALA A 171 -8.71 -8.45 28.15
C ALA A 171 -9.51 -9.75 28.40
N THR A 172 -9.93 -9.99 29.65
CA THR A 172 -10.45 -11.28 30.13
C THR A 172 -11.89 -11.60 29.77
N GLU A 173 -12.53 -10.81 28.92
CA GLU A 173 -13.83 -11.15 28.34
C GLU A 173 -13.70 -11.17 26.82
N LEU A 174 -13.14 -12.26 26.29
CA LEU A 174 -13.49 -12.70 24.94
C LEU A 174 -14.97 -13.08 25.01
N ASP A 175 -15.85 -12.12 24.73
CA ASP A 175 -17.26 -12.39 24.46
C ASP A 175 -17.35 -13.43 23.32
N ASN A 176 -18.50 -14.08 23.08
CA ASN A 176 -18.65 -15.05 21.97
C ASN A 176 -18.26 -14.50 20.57
N ARG A 177 -18.05 -13.18 20.47
CA ARG A 177 -17.62 -12.43 19.28
C ARG A 177 -16.11 -12.13 19.19
N GLY A 178 -15.30 -12.59 20.14
CA GLY A 178 -13.86 -12.34 20.18
C GLY A 178 -13.49 -10.96 20.75
N TYR A 179 -12.19 -10.75 21.00
CA TYR A 179 -11.63 -9.46 21.42
C TYR A 179 -11.44 -8.54 20.20
N LYS A 180 -11.71 -7.26 20.39
CA LYS A 180 -11.55 -6.22 19.36
C LYS A 180 -10.77 -5.03 19.90
N LEU A 181 -9.79 -4.56 19.15
CA LEU A 181 -9.05 -3.33 19.41
C LEU A 181 -9.07 -2.46 18.16
N ARG A 182 -9.67 -1.27 18.26
CA ARG A 182 -9.73 -0.32 17.14
C ARG A 182 -8.38 0.36 16.96
N VAL A 183 -7.94 0.48 15.71
CA VAL A 183 -6.72 1.19 15.29
C VAL A 183 -7.15 2.30 14.33
N PRO A 184 -7.53 3.49 14.84
CA PRO A 184 -8.31 4.46 14.08
C PRO A 184 -7.60 5.04 12.85
N CYS A 185 -6.26 4.98 12.81
CA CYS A 185 -5.47 5.64 11.76
C CYS A 185 -4.61 4.68 10.93
N GLY A 186 -4.88 3.38 11.01
CA GLY A 186 -4.09 2.39 10.29
C GLY A 186 -2.79 2.00 10.99
N LEU A 187 -2.02 1.18 10.30
CA LEU A 187 -0.64 0.88 10.65
C LEU A 187 0.31 1.57 9.65
N THR A 188 1.56 1.73 10.04
CA THR A 188 2.64 2.20 9.15
C THR A 188 3.86 1.30 9.31
N GLN A 189 4.84 1.43 8.42
CA GLN A 189 6.10 0.71 8.56
C GLN A 189 6.73 0.99 9.93
N GLY A 190 7.06 -0.06 10.65
CA GLY A 190 7.57 -0.01 12.02
C GLY A 190 6.50 -0.10 13.11
N SER A 191 5.21 -0.02 12.77
CA SER A 191 4.14 -0.34 13.72
C SER A 191 4.25 -1.79 14.18
N ALA A 192 3.93 -2.04 15.45
CA ALA A 192 3.98 -3.38 16.04
C ALA A 192 2.77 -3.64 16.94
N ILE A 193 2.17 -4.82 16.79
CA ILE A 193 1.08 -5.34 17.61
C ILE A 193 1.62 -6.53 18.41
N THR A 194 1.71 -6.40 19.73
CA THR A 194 2.16 -7.45 20.64
C THR A 194 0.98 -8.00 21.42
N ILE A 195 0.87 -9.32 21.43
CA ILE A 195 -0.20 -10.09 22.05
C ILE A 195 0.43 -11.02 23.07
N ILE A 196 -0.04 -10.93 24.31
CA ILE A 196 0.34 -11.82 25.40
C ILE A 196 -0.89 -12.65 25.75
N GLY A 197 -0.77 -13.97 25.65
CA GLY A 197 -1.88 -14.86 25.92
C GLY A 197 -1.44 -16.29 26.20
N ILE A 198 -2.41 -17.11 26.60
CA ILE A 198 -2.24 -18.52 26.92
C ILE A 198 -3.29 -19.29 26.11
N PRO A 199 -2.91 -20.08 25.08
CA PRO A 199 -3.86 -20.92 24.37
C PRO A 199 -4.51 -21.88 25.37
N ASN A 200 -5.83 -21.90 25.43
CA ASN A 200 -6.59 -22.68 26.40
C ASN A 200 -7.60 -23.58 25.68
N GLY A 201 -8.74 -23.91 26.30
CA GLY A 201 -9.80 -24.67 25.62
C GLY A 201 -9.42 -26.11 25.28
N LEU A 202 -10.27 -26.76 24.48
CA LEU A 202 -10.11 -28.16 24.09
C LEU A 202 -9.06 -28.32 22.99
N LEU A 203 -9.03 -27.38 22.03
CA LEU A 203 -8.15 -27.46 20.86
C LEU A 203 -7.02 -26.42 20.92
N GLY A 204 -7.19 -25.34 21.68
CA GLY A 204 -6.20 -24.25 21.75
C GLY A 204 -5.97 -23.53 20.42
N ASN A 205 -6.89 -23.68 19.47
CA ASN A 205 -6.86 -23.00 18.19
C ASN A 205 -7.34 -21.57 18.36
N PHE A 206 -6.60 -20.61 17.81
CA PHE A 206 -6.98 -19.20 17.86
C PHE A 206 -6.59 -18.49 16.57
N ARG A 207 -7.21 -17.34 16.31
CA ARG A 207 -6.93 -16.51 15.16
C ARG A 207 -6.80 -15.04 15.53
N ILE A 208 -5.98 -14.34 14.74
CA ILE A 208 -5.77 -12.90 14.80
C ILE A 208 -6.09 -12.37 13.41
N ASP A 209 -7.09 -11.49 13.31
CA ASP A 209 -7.49 -10.85 12.07
C ASP A 209 -7.19 -9.34 12.14
N LEU A 210 -6.48 -8.82 11.15
CA LEU A 210 -6.39 -7.39 10.88
C LEU A 210 -7.47 -7.05 9.85
N THR A 211 -8.48 -6.30 10.25
CA THR A 211 -9.62 -5.94 9.39
C THR A 211 -9.57 -4.48 8.99
N GLY A 212 -9.99 -4.17 7.76
CA GLY A 212 -10.12 -2.81 7.26
C GLY A 212 -11.46 -2.16 7.60
N GLU A 213 -11.66 -0.95 7.09
CA GLU A 213 -12.92 -0.23 7.25
C GLU A 213 -14.03 -0.88 6.41
N GLN A 214 -15.24 -0.98 6.97
CA GLN A 214 -16.41 -1.46 6.25
C GLN A 214 -16.94 -0.34 5.34
N LEU A 215 -17.01 -0.59 4.03
CA LEU A 215 -17.51 0.39 3.08
C LEU A 215 -19.05 0.30 2.93
N PRO A 216 -19.74 1.41 2.61
CA PRO A 216 -21.17 1.40 2.36
C PRO A 216 -21.53 0.44 1.20
N GLY A 217 -22.39 -0.54 1.49
CA GLY A 217 -22.81 -1.56 0.52
C GLY A 217 -22.05 -2.88 0.62
N GLU A 218 -20.99 -2.97 1.42
CA GLU A 218 -20.29 -4.22 1.70
C GLU A 218 -20.78 -4.83 3.03
N PRO A 219 -21.17 -6.12 3.05
CA PRO A 219 -21.71 -6.75 4.26
C PRO A 219 -20.64 -6.98 5.34
N ASP A 220 -19.40 -7.26 4.92
CA ASP A 220 -18.27 -7.56 5.81
C ASP A 220 -17.04 -6.75 5.41
N PRO A 221 -16.23 -6.28 6.37
CA PRO A 221 -14.99 -5.56 6.09
C PRO A 221 -13.92 -6.49 5.49
N PRO A 222 -13.00 -5.96 4.66
CA PRO A 222 -11.88 -6.75 4.14
C PRO A 222 -10.94 -7.21 5.27
N ILE A 223 -10.33 -8.38 5.10
CA ILE A 223 -9.34 -8.94 6.02
C ILE A 223 -7.96 -8.81 5.39
N ILE A 224 -7.17 -7.88 5.92
CA ILE A 224 -5.81 -7.55 5.49
C ILE A 224 -4.81 -8.64 5.88
N LEU A 225 -5.03 -9.27 7.03
CA LEU A 225 -4.29 -10.44 7.46
C LEU A 225 -5.20 -11.31 8.32
N HIS A 226 -5.42 -12.55 7.90
CA HIS A 226 -5.95 -13.63 8.71
C HIS A 226 -4.78 -14.49 9.18
N TYR A 227 -4.51 -14.54 10.48
CA TYR A 227 -3.47 -15.38 11.06
C TYR A 227 -4.10 -16.44 11.96
N ASN A 228 -4.12 -17.69 11.50
CA ASN A 228 -4.88 -18.77 12.12
C ASN A 228 -3.97 -19.88 12.63
N VAL A 229 -3.94 -20.08 13.94
CA VAL A 229 -3.14 -21.08 14.63
C VAL A 229 -3.99 -22.31 14.91
N ARG A 230 -3.58 -23.46 14.39
CA ARG A 230 -4.22 -24.76 14.59
C ARG A 230 -3.23 -25.68 15.31
N LEU A 231 -3.37 -25.87 16.63
CA LEU A 231 -2.41 -26.63 17.43
C LEU A 231 -2.46 -28.13 17.14
N HIS A 232 -3.63 -28.67 16.83
CA HIS A 232 -3.83 -30.09 16.50
C HIS A 232 -3.88 -30.36 15.00
N GLY A 233 -3.43 -29.41 14.19
CA GLY A 233 -3.42 -29.52 12.75
C GLY A 233 -4.80 -29.48 12.11
N ASP A 234 -4.82 -29.84 10.83
CA ASP A 234 -6.02 -29.96 10.01
C ASP A 234 -5.91 -31.19 9.10
N LYS A 235 -6.92 -31.44 8.25
CA LYS A 235 -6.93 -32.58 7.34
C LYS A 235 -5.80 -32.58 6.30
N ILE A 236 -5.10 -31.46 6.12
CA ILE A 236 -4.06 -31.29 5.10
C ILE A 236 -2.68 -31.51 5.73
N THR A 237 -2.44 -30.91 6.90
CA THR A 237 -1.11 -30.90 7.53
C THR A 237 -0.98 -31.98 8.60
N GLU A 238 -2.10 -32.42 9.19
CA GLU A 238 -2.24 -33.35 10.33
C GLU A 238 -1.58 -32.88 11.64
N ASP A 239 -0.39 -32.27 11.55
CA ASP A 239 0.33 -31.63 12.64
C ASP A 239 0.02 -30.13 12.76
N SER A 240 0.47 -29.52 13.86
CA SER A 240 0.29 -28.10 14.16
C SER A 240 0.66 -27.19 12.99
N VAL A 241 -0.24 -26.28 12.62
CA VAL A 241 -0.07 -25.41 11.44
C VAL A 241 -0.54 -23.98 11.72
N ILE A 242 0.19 -23.03 11.17
CA ILE A 242 -0.21 -21.62 11.02
C ILE A 242 -0.68 -21.45 9.58
N VAL A 243 -1.89 -20.93 9.40
CA VAL A 243 -2.46 -20.58 8.09
C VAL A 243 -2.62 -19.07 8.02
N GLN A 244 -2.03 -18.46 7.00
CA GLN A 244 -2.13 -17.03 6.73
C GLN A 244 -2.84 -16.78 5.41
N ASN A 245 -3.75 -15.82 5.39
CA ASN A 245 -4.48 -15.46 4.19
C ASN A 245 -5.03 -14.03 4.26
N THR A 246 -5.67 -13.59 3.19
CA THR A 246 -6.45 -12.36 3.09
C THR A 246 -7.83 -12.66 2.55
N TRP A 247 -8.79 -11.77 2.80
CA TRP A 247 -10.14 -11.88 2.28
C TRP A 247 -10.68 -10.53 1.81
N THR A 248 -11.40 -10.53 0.69
CA THR A 248 -12.16 -9.38 0.20
C THR A 248 -13.50 -9.84 -0.35
N VAL A 249 -14.49 -8.94 -0.39
CA VAL A 249 -15.79 -9.24 -1.02
C VAL A 249 -15.64 -9.58 -2.51
N ALA A 250 -14.69 -8.94 -3.21
CA ALA A 250 -14.51 -9.11 -4.65
C ALA A 250 -13.84 -10.43 -5.05
N HIS A 251 -12.89 -10.92 -4.24
CA HIS A 251 -12.05 -12.08 -4.58
C HIS A 251 -12.17 -13.26 -3.61
N ASP A 252 -13.03 -13.16 -2.59
CA ASP A 252 -13.13 -14.11 -1.48
C ASP A 252 -11.75 -14.35 -0.81
N TRP A 253 -11.56 -15.51 -0.19
CA TRP A 253 -10.27 -15.94 0.37
C TRP A 253 -9.24 -16.13 -0.74
N GLY A 254 -8.07 -15.53 -0.57
CA GLY A 254 -6.94 -15.73 -1.47
C GLY A 254 -6.25 -17.09 -1.28
N GLU A 255 -5.07 -17.25 -1.86
CA GLU A 255 -4.25 -18.46 -1.67
C GLU A 255 -3.74 -18.56 -0.23
N GLU A 256 -3.82 -19.76 0.38
CA GLU A 256 -3.36 -19.97 1.75
C GLU A 256 -1.83 -20.10 1.83
N GLU A 257 -1.22 -19.37 2.77
CA GLU A 257 0.19 -19.53 3.12
C GLU A 257 0.29 -20.34 4.42
N ARG A 258 1.03 -21.45 4.37
CA ARG A 258 1.04 -22.45 5.45
C ARG A 258 2.43 -22.62 6.05
N CYS A 259 2.45 -22.71 7.37
CA CYS A 259 3.65 -22.94 8.17
C CYS A 259 3.44 -24.04 9.21
N PRO A 260 4.14 -25.19 9.15
CA PRO A 260 5.26 -25.53 8.26
C PRO A 260 4.91 -25.53 6.77
N SER A 261 5.86 -25.13 5.92
CA SER A 261 5.63 -25.08 4.47
C SER A 261 5.58 -26.48 3.86
N PRO A 262 4.59 -26.80 3.02
CA PRO A 262 4.55 -28.07 2.29
C PRO A 262 5.68 -28.19 1.24
N ALA A 263 6.27 -27.06 0.83
CA ALA A 263 7.37 -27.01 -0.14
C ALA A 263 8.54 -26.19 0.43
N PRO A 264 9.33 -26.75 1.39
CA PRO A 264 10.37 -26.01 2.10
C PRO A 264 11.52 -25.55 1.21
N GLU A 265 11.72 -26.18 0.04
CA GLU A 265 12.73 -25.80 -0.95
C GLU A 265 12.35 -24.54 -1.75
N LYS A 266 11.08 -24.16 -1.77
CA LYS A 266 10.54 -23.01 -2.53
C LYS A 266 10.16 -21.83 -1.63
N ILE A 267 10.65 -21.80 -0.40
CA ILE A 267 10.35 -20.70 0.54
C ILE A 267 10.88 -19.39 -0.03
N LYS A 268 9.96 -18.46 -0.29
CA LYS A 268 10.27 -17.09 -0.70
C LYS A 268 10.70 -16.27 0.52
N LYS A 269 11.29 -15.12 0.26
CA LYS A 269 11.60 -14.12 1.28
C LYS A 269 10.66 -12.94 1.16
N VAL A 270 10.40 -12.29 2.29
CA VAL A 270 9.67 -11.03 2.42
C VAL A 270 10.44 -10.18 3.42
N ASP A 271 10.88 -8.99 3.01
CA ASP A 271 11.78 -8.15 3.80
C ASP A 271 13.05 -8.91 4.25
N GLU A 272 13.70 -9.62 3.31
CA GLU A 272 14.89 -10.48 3.52
C GLU A 272 14.74 -11.67 4.48
N LEU A 273 13.56 -11.85 5.07
CA LEU A 273 13.22 -12.93 6.00
C LEU A 273 12.45 -14.04 5.29
N ASP A 274 12.72 -15.29 5.64
CA ASP A 274 12.01 -16.45 5.10
C ASP A 274 10.50 -16.31 5.39
N GLN A 275 9.63 -16.53 4.40
CA GLN A 275 8.18 -16.51 4.56
C GLN A 275 7.71 -17.45 5.68
N CYS A 276 8.39 -18.59 5.80
CA CYS A 276 8.15 -19.59 6.82
C CYS A 276 9.47 -20.00 7.49
N ASN A 277 9.55 -19.92 8.82
CA ASN A 277 10.74 -20.34 9.52
C ASN A 277 11.01 -21.84 9.30
N LYS A 278 12.20 -22.17 8.79
CA LYS A 278 12.64 -23.53 8.45
C LYS A 278 12.71 -24.50 9.63
N MET A 279 12.63 -24.03 10.86
CA MET A 279 12.59 -24.86 12.07
C MET A 279 11.18 -25.33 12.43
N LEU A 280 10.13 -24.69 11.91
CA LEU A 280 8.76 -25.09 12.18
C LEU A 280 8.51 -26.50 11.64
N GLY A 281 7.96 -27.37 12.49
CA GLY A 281 7.65 -28.75 12.10
C GLY A 281 8.86 -29.70 12.09
N LYS A 282 10.06 -29.23 12.43
CA LYS A 282 11.26 -30.08 12.58
C LYS A 282 11.37 -30.63 14.00
N ASP A 283 12.03 -31.77 14.14
CA ASP A 283 12.24 -32.42 15.43
C ASP A 283 13.10 -31.56 16.37
N ASP A 284 12.64 -31.39 17.62
CA ASP A 284 13.32 -30.62 18.67
C ASP A 284 14.78 -31.11 18.90
N ASN A 285 15.10 -32.38 18.61
CA ASN A 285 16.45 -32.94 18.78
C ASN A 285 17.51 -32.31 17.85
N GLN A 286 17.09 -31.72 16.73
CA GLN A 286 17.99 -31.02 15.81
C GLN A 286 18.40 -29.64 16.34
N PHE A 287 17.71 -29.11 17.36
CA PHE A 287 18.01 -27.86 18.06
C PHE A 287 19.32 -27.93 18.87
N LEU A 288 19.70 -29.13 19.34
CA LEU A 288 20.89 -29.33 20.17
C LEU A 288 22.19 -29.50 19.37
N LEU A 289 22.13 -29.78 18.06
CA LEU A 289 23.34 -29.96 17.22
C LEU A 289 23.89 -28.67 16.61
N GLY A 290 23.13 -27.57 16.61
CA GLY A 290 23.55 -26.29 16.02
C GLY A 290 24.49 -25.43 16.87
N SER A 291 24.76 -25.82 18.12
CA SER A 291 25.44 -24.97 19.12
C SER A 291 26.75 -25.53 19.69
N MET A 292 27.28 -26.67 19.21
CA MET A 292 28.54 -27.20 19.75
C MET A 292 29.47 -27.75 18.67
N HIS A 293 30.41 -26.93 18.22
CA HIS A 293 31.73 -27.44 17.86
C HIS A 293 32.49 -27.78 19.14
N SER A 294 32.35 -29.03 19.61
CA SER A 294 33.39 -29.63 20.43
C SER A 294 33.40 -31.15 20.25
N ASN A 295 34.58 -31.67 19.91
CA ASN A 295 34.90 -33.08 19.80
C ASN A 295 34.59 -33.84 21.10
N LYS A 296 33.81 -34.92 21.03
CA LYS A 296 34.25 -36.27 21.45
C LYS A 296 33.17 -37.36 21.37
N SER A 297 33.66 -38.50 20.86
CA SER A 297 33.26 -39.90 21.01
C SER A 297 31.80 -40.32 20.82
N ARG A 298 31.61 -41.10 19.75
CA ARG A 298 30.56 -42.12 19.60
C ARG A 298 30.39 -42.92 20.90
N ARG A 299 29.20 -42.82 21.50
CA ARG A 299 28.68 -43.86 22.39
C ARG A 299 27.26 -44.17 21.93
N SER A 300 27.12 -45.33 21.30
CA SER A 300 25.84 -45.93 20.95
C SER A 300 25.14 -46.42 22.21
N SER A 301 23.88 -46.05 22.40
CA SER A 301 22.97 -46.80 23.26
C SER A 301 21.51 -46.51 22.93
N ALA A 302 20.82 -47.60 22.61
CA ALA A 302 19.41 -47.90 22.83
C ALA A 302 18.36 -47.12 22.03
N VAL A 303 17.78 -47.85 21.08
CA VAL A 303 16.42 -47.69 20.55
C VAL A 303 15.45 -47.47 21.72
N GLN A 304 14.87 -46.27 21.81
CA GLN A 304 13.57 -46.07 22.46
C GLN A 304 12.52 -45.91 21.37
N GLU A 305 11.83 -47.01 21.14
CA GLU A 305 10.63 -47.10 20.34
C GLU A 305 9.48 -46.41 21.11
N GLY A 306 8.90 -45.35 20.53
CA GLY A 306 7.59 -44.83 20.97
C GLY A 306 7.47 -43.34 21.34
N SER A 307 8.55 -42.56 21.40
CA SER A 307 8.41 -41.10 21.59
C SER A 307 8.28 -40.43 20.22
N LYS A 308 7.06 -40.01 19.84
CA LYS A 308 6.89 -39.07 18.71
C LYS A 308 7.82 -37.90 19.00
N THR A 309 8.85 -37.72 18.17
CA THR A 309 9.75 -36.57 18.26
C THR A 309 8.89 -35.32 18.24
N ARG A 310 8.98 -34.52 19.30
CA ARG A 310 8.16 -33.32 19.42
C ARG A 310 8.64 -32.34 18.35
N LYS A 311 7.79 -32.07 17.37
CA LYS A 311 8.05 -31.08 16.33
C LYS A 311 7.99 -29.68 16.93
N TYR A 312 8.92 -28.83 16.57
CA TYR A 312 8.95 -27.45 17.05
C TYR A 312 7.75 -26.67 16.50
N PHE A 313 6.96 -26.10 17.42
CA PHE A 313 5.88 -25.18 17.13
C PHE A 313 5.84 -24.10 18.22
N PRO A 314 5.67 -22.81 17.86
CA PRO A 314 5.87 -21.69 18.79
C PRO A 314 4.76 -21.55 19.83
N PHE A 315 3.58 -22.12 19.57
CA PHE A 315 2.43 -22.08 20.47
C PHE A 315 2.22 -23.43 21.14
N LYS A 316 1.97 -23.44 22.45
CA LYS A 316 1.70 -24.66 23.21
C LYS A 316 0.49 -24.45 24.11
N GLN A 317 -0.43 -25.42 24.10
CA GLN A 317 -1.63 -25.37 24.93
C GLN A 317 -1.26 -25.25 26.41
N ASN A 318 -1.91 -24.33 27.12
CA ASN A 318 -1.69 -23.98 28.53
C ASN A 318 -0.32 -23.34 28.86
N TYR A 319 0.47 -22.94 27.86
CA TYR A 319 1.71 -22.18 28.07
C TYR A 319 1.56 -20.74 27.57
N PRO A 320 2.09 -19.75 28.28
CA PRO A 320 2.07 -18.36 27.82
C PRO A 320 2.98 -18.17 26.60
N PHE A 321 2.62 -17.23 25.74
CA PHE A 321 3.47 -16.75 24.65
C PHE A 321 3.45 -15.22 24.59
N VAL A 322 4.48 -14.65 23.97
CA VAL A 322 4.51 -13.25 23.52
C VAL A 322 4.66 -13.24 22.01
N ALA A 323 3.61 -12.87 21.29
CA ALA A 323 3.59 -12.81 19.83
C ALA A 323 3.57 -11.36 19.37
N THR A 324 4.45 -10.97 18.46
CA THR A 324 4.50 -9.62 17.90
C THR A 324 4.39 -9.68 16.38
N LEU A 325 3.33 -9.06 15.84
CA LEU A 325 3.18 -8.71 14.43
C LEU A 325 3.85 -7.36 14.20
N ARG A 326 4.87 -7.30 13.34
CA ARG A 326 5.56 -6.07 12.96
C ARG A 326 5.34 -5.79 11.49
N VAL A 327 5.07 -4.52 11.16
CA VAL A 327 4.90 -4.07 9.77
C VAL A 327 6.26 -3.68 9.19
N GLY A 328 6.70 -4.41 8.18
CA GLY A 328 7.91 -4.15 7.39
C GLY A 328 7.64 -3.28 6.15
N SER A 329 8.55 -3.33 5.18
CA SER A 329 8.42 -2.60 3.91
C SER A 329 7.60 -3.37 2.87
N GLU A 330 7.74 -4.69 2.86
CA GLU A 330 7.10 -5.58 1.88
C GLU A 330 6.05 -6.51 2.52
N GLY A 331 6.05 -6.64 3.85
CA GLY A 331 5.09 -7.51 4.53
C GLY A 331 4.97 -7.33 6.04
N ILE A 332 4.26 -8.27 6.66
CA ILE A 332 4.03 -8.35 8.10
C ILE A 332 4.80 -9.54 8.66
N GLN A 333 5.70 -9.30 9.60
CA GLN A 333 6.50 -10.32 10.26
C GLN A 333 5.87 -10.74 11.59
N MET A 334 5.71 -12.04 11.79
CA MET A 334 5.36 -12.62 13.09
C MET A 334 6.61 -13.08 13.82
N THR A 335 6.78 -12.62 15.05
CA THR A 335 7.76 -13.14 16.00
C THR A 335 7.04 -13.70 17.22
N VAL A 336 7.52 -14.81 17.77
CA VAL A 336 7.01 -15.39 19.02
C VAL A 336 8.19 -15.63 19.95
N ASP A 337 8.09 -15.11 21.17
CA ASP A 337 9.13 -15.16 22.20
C ASP A 337 10.51 -14.69 21.67
N GLY A 338 10.49 -13.64 20.84
CA GLY A 338 11.68 -13.03 20.23
C GLY A 338 12.24 -13.78 19.01
N LYS A 339 11.64 -14.89 18.59
CA LYS A 339 12.05 -15.65 17.40
C LYS A 339 11.11 -15.39 16.23
N HIS A 340 11.66 -15.11 15.05
CA HIS A 340 10.88 -15.00 13.81
C HIS A 340 10.21 -16.32 13.45
N ILE A 341 8.92 -16.28 13.10
CA ILE A 341 8.09 -17.44 12.78
C ILE A 341 7.61 -17.41 11.33
N THR A 342 6.99 -16.30 10.90
CA THR A 342 6.50 -16.14 9.52
C THR A 342 6.70 -14.70 9.03
N SER A 343 6.75 -14.53 7.71
CA SER A 343 6.69 -13.23 7.04
C SER A 343 5.64 -13.30 5.93
N PHE A 344 4.60 -12.47 6.02
CA PHE A 344 3.49 -12.44 5.06
C PHE A 344 3.60 -11.21 4.17
N ALA A 345 3.75 -11.41 2.85
CA ALA A 345 3.82 -10.29 1.92
C ALA A 345 2.48 -9.54 1.84
N PHE A 346 2.53 -8.23 1.64
CA PHE A 346 1.32 -7.47 1.35
C PHE A 346 0.69 -7.96 0.05
N ARG A 347 -0.64 -8.01 0.02
CA ARG A 347 -1.41 -8.30 -1.19
C ARG A 347 -2.02 -7.02 -1.72
N GLU A 348 -2.27 -6.99 -3.02
CA GLU A 348 -2.80 -5.79 -3.69
C GLU A 348 -4.07 -5.29 -3.01
N THR A 349 -4.18 -3.97 -2.82
CA THR A 349 -5.32 -3.29 -2.18
C THR A 349 -5.57 -3.62 -0.70
N LEU A 350 -4.65 -4.36 -0.07
CA LEU A 350 -4.71 -4.79 1.34
C LEU A 350 -3.45 -4.38 2.09
N GLU A 351 -3.06 -3.13 1.92
CA GLU A 351 -1.91 -2.56 2.58
C GLU A 351 -2.17 -2.28 4.08
N PRO A 352 -1.13 -2.29 4.93
CA PRO A 352 -1.30 -2.25 6.39
C PRO A 352 -1.90 -0.94 6.91
N TRP A 353 -1.83 0.15 6.14
CA TRP A 353 -2.47 1.42 6.51
C TRP A 353 -3.99 1.37 6.47
N LEU A 354 -4.58 0.40 5.76
CA LEU A 354 -6.03 0.23 5.69
C LEU A 354 -6.62 -0.45 6.93
N ALA A 355 -5.79 -1.01 7.82
CA ALA A 355 -6.24 -1.74 9.00
C ALA A 355 -6.90 -0.82 10.03
N SER A 356 -8.18 -1.05 10.34
CA SER A 356 -8.93 -0.23 11.29
C SER A 356 -9.25 -0.96 12.61
N GLU A 357 -9.14 -2.30 12.64
CA GLU A 357 -9.44 -3.10 13.82
C GLU A 357 -8.60 -4.38 13.87
N ILE A 358 -8.19 -4.76 15.08
CA ILE A 358 -7.54 -6.03 15.40
C ILE A 358 -8.58 -6.92 16.09
N ARG A 359 -8.89 -8.07 15.50
CA ARG A 359 -9.82 -9.07 16.08
C ARG A 359 -9.05 -10.30 16.52
N ILE A 360 -9.29 -10.77 17.74
CA ILE A 360 -8.69 -11.99 18.27
C ILE A 360 -9.80 -12.91 18.75
N SER A 361 -9.83 -14.16 18.27
CA SER A 361 -10.88 -15.12 18.61
C SER A 361 -10.36 -16.55 18.67
N GLY A 362 -11.15 -17.44 19.29
CA GLY A 362 -10.81 -18.86 19.49
C GLY A 362 -10.42 -19.18 20.94
N ASP A 363 -9.81 -20.34 21.13
CA ASP A 363 -9.42 -20.92 22.40
C ASP A 363 -8.13 -20.25 22.94
N LEU A 364 -8.23 -18.97 23.28
CA LEU A 364 -7.13 -18.17 23.81
C LEU A 364 -7.56 -17.37 25.05
N LYS A 365 -6.89 -17.61 26.18
CA LYS A 365 -6.93 -16.69 27.32
C LYS A 365 -6.02 -15.50 27.02
N LEU A 366 -6.62 -14.36 26.69
CA LEU A 366 -5.90 -13.14 26.34
C LEU A 366 -5.53 -12.35 27.61
N ASN A 367 -4.24 -12.07 27.81
CA ASN A 367 -3.76 -11.30 28.95
C ASN A 367 -3.69 -9.81 28.61
N SER A 368 -3.05 -9.47 27.50
CA SER A 368 -2.92 -8.08 27.04
C SER A 368 -2.67 -7.98 25.54
N VAL A 369 -3.09 -6.88 24.96
CA VAL A 369 -2.77 -6.48 23.58
C VAL A 369 -2.18 -5.08 23.60
N LEU A 370 -1.11 -4.91 22.84
CA LEU A 370 -0.33 -3.69 22.77
C LEU A 370 -0.10 -3.32 21.31
N ALA A 371 -0.55 -2.15 20.87
CA ALA A 371 -0.21 -1.60 19.56
C ALA A 371 0.67 -0.35 19.75
N SER A 372 1.79 -0.32 19.06
CA SER A 372 2.81 0.73 19.20
C SER A 372 3.36 1.14 17.84
N GLY A 373 4.02 2.31 17.79
CA GLY A 373 4.54 2.83 16.53
C GLY A 373 3.41 3.20 15.56
N LEU A 374 2.22 3.54 16.08
CA LEU A 374 1.06 3.88 15.27
C LEU A 374 1.23 5.27 14.63
N PRO A 375 0.62 5.51 13.46
CA PRO A 375 0.60 6.82 12.83
C PRO A 375 -0.07 7.82 13.75
N THR A 376 0.57 8.97 13.97
CA THR A 376 0.09 10.04 14.85
C THR A 376 0.34 11.37 14.17
N SER A 377 -0.69 12.23 14.19
CA SER A 377 -0.57 13.63 13.81
C SER A 377 -0.02 14.43 14.99
N GLU A 378 0.73 15.49 14.69
CA GLU A 378 1.22 16.41 15.71
C GLU A 378 0.27 17.59 15.83
N ASP A 379 -0.07 17.99 17.06
CA ASP A 379 -0.88 19.16 17.31
C ASP A 379 -0.09 20.42 16.94
N SER A 380 -0.67 21.25 16.08
CA SER A 380 -0.08 22.51 15.62
C SER A 380 0.21 23.48 16.77
N GLU A 381 -0.53 23.39 17.88
CA GLU A 381 -0.38 24.24 19.07
C GLU A 381 0.96 24.05 19.80
N HIS A 382 1.63 22.89 19.62
CA HIS A 382 2.91 22.59 20.26
C HIS A 382 4.12 22.89 19.36
N ILE A 383 3.91 23.50 18.20
CA ILE A 383 4.95 23.80 17.22
C ILE A 383 5.45 25.23 17.42
N ILE A 384 6.71 25.37 17.84
CA ILE A 384 7.33 26.65 18.21
C ILE A 384 7.51 27.60 17.00
N ASP A 385 7.74 27.06 15.79
CA ASP A 385 7.93 27.85 14.55
C ASP A 385 7.08 27.29 13.40
N LEU A 386 5.76 27.44 13.51
CA LEU A 386 4.82 26.97 12.49
C LEU A 386 5.05 27.66 11.14
N GLU A 387 5.37 28.95 11.13
CA GLU A 387 5.59 29.72 9.91
C GLU A 387 6.80 29.23 9.11
N ALA A 388 7.89 28.80 9.76
CA ALA A 388 9.02 28.20 9.05
C ALA A 388 8.72 26.82 8.44
N LEU A 389 7.68 26.14 8.91
CA LEU A 389 7.26 24.85 8.36
C LEU A 389 6.24 24.99 7.21
N LYS A 390 5.64 26.18 7.04
CA LYS A 390 4.73 26.44 5.93
C LYS A 390 5.47 26.54 4.61
N SER A 391 4.83 26.04 3.57
CA SER A 391 5.39 26.08 2.22
C SER A 391 5.22 27.47 1.61
N VAL A 392 6.23 27.89 0.83
CA VAL A 392 6.15 29.12 0.05
C VAL A 392 5.11 28.93 -1.07
N PRO A 393 4.13 29.83 -1.24
CA PRO A 393 3.16 29.76 -2.32
C PRO A 393 3.83 29.81 -3.70
N LEU A 394 3.38 28.95 -4.61
CA LEU A 394 3.88 28.95 -5.99
C LEU A 394 3.35 30.18 -6.73
N SER A 395 4.26 30.93 -7.36
CA SER A 395 3.92 32.09 -8.17
C SER A 395 4.23 31.82 -9.65
N PRO A 396 3.29 32.02 -10.57
CA PRO A 396 3.57 31.92 -12.01
C PRO A 396 4.65 32.90 -12.49
N ARG A 397 4.91 33.98 -11.73
CA ARG A 397 5.86 35.02 -12.12
C ARG A 397 7.31 34.71 -11.73
N ARG A 398 7.52 33.72 -10.85
CA ARG A 398 8.85 33.30 -10.40
C ARG A 398 9.09 31.87 -10.87
N PRO A 399 9.98 31.66 -11.85
CA PRO A 399 10.35 30.31 -12.26
C PRO A 399 11.02 29.59 -11.08
N LEU A 400 10.77 28.29 -10.95
CA LEU A 400 11.48 27.42 -10.02
C LEU A 400 12.71 26.87 -10.71
N ASP A 401 13.81 26.72 -9.95
CA ASP A 401 15.01 26.05 -10.44
C ASP A 401 14.86 24.52 -10.36
N LEU A 402 14.11 24.04 -9.35
CA LEU A 402 13.86 22.62 -9.12
C LEU A 402 12.48 22.42 -8.48
N PHE A 403 11.75 21.45 -9.00
CA PHE A 403 10.55 20.92 -8.37
C PHE A 403 10.81 19.51 -7.82
N ILE A 404 10.40 19.29 -6.58
CA ILE A 404 10.50 18.00 -5.89
C ILE A 404 9.09 17.55 -5.49
N GLY A 405 8.61 16.51 -6.18
CA GLY A 405 7.40 15.81 -5.79
C GLY A 405 7.73 14.63 -4.89
N VAL A 406 7.01 14.51 -3.77
CA VAL A 406 7.26 13.51 -2.74
C VAL A 406 6.05 12.58 -2.60
N PHE A 407 6.22 11.28 -2.83
CA PHE A 407 5.16 10.30 -2.59
C PHE A 407 4.93 10.12 -1.10
N SER A 408 3.68 10.15 -0.65
CA SER A 408 3.32 9.78 0.70
C SER A 408 1.94 9.14 0.73
N THR A 409 1.74 8.18 1.63
CA THR A 409 0.40 7.69 1.99
C THR A 409 -0.31 8.70 2.91
N ALA A 410 -1.63 8.64 2.97
CA ALA A 410 -2.44 9.52 3.81
C ALA A 410 -2.01 9.54 5.29
N ASN A 411 -1.79 8.37 5.91
CA ASN A 411 -1.49 8.25 7.34
C ASN A 411 -0.01 8.48 7.73
N ASN A 412 0.87 8.85 6.80
CA ASN A 412 2.31 9.09 7.04
C ASN A 412 2.64 10.49 7.61
N PHE A 413 1.84 10.98 8.57
CA PHE A 413 1.96 12.32 9.18
C PHE A 413 3.38 12.63 9.69
N LYS A 414 3.93 11.75 10.54
CA LYS A 414 5.27 11.94 11.15
C LYS A 414 6.40 11.99 10.11
N ARG A 415 6.30 11.23 9.02
CA ARG A 415 7.31 11.22 7.95
C ARG A 415 7.30 12.53 7.16
N ARG A 416 6.12 13.06 6.84
CA ARG A 416 5.99 14.39 6.23
C ARG A 416 6.56 15.47 7.14
N MET A 417 6.26 15.43 8.44
CA MET A 417 6.84 16.34 9.43
C MET A 417 8.35 16.26 9.53
N ALA A 418 8.94 15.06 9.44
CA ALA A 418 10.39 14.89 9.40
C ALA A 418 11.01 15.57 8.17
N VAL A 419 10.40 15.46 6.99
CA VAL A 419 10.85 16.15 5.78
C VAL A 419 10.72 17.68 5.92
N ARG A 420 9.60 18.17 6.49
CA ARG A 420 9.41 19.61 6.77
C ARG A 420 10.49 20.18 7.66
N ARG A 421 10.88 19.47 8.73
CA ARG A 421 11.90 19.91 9.69
C ARG A 421 13.34 19.76 9.20
N THR A 422 13.55 19.03 8.11
CA THR A 422 14.90 18.75 7.59
C THR A 422 15.09 19.39 6.23
N TRP A 423 14.69 18.71 5.16
CA TRP A 423 15.02 19.07 3.78
C TRP A 423 14.33 20.36 3.35
N MET A 424 13.13 20.62 3.86
CA MET A 424 12.41 21.85 3.53
C MET A 424 12.97 23.08 4.26
N GLN A 425 13.87 22.90 5.22
CA GLN A 425 14.54 24.00 5.92
C GLN A 425 15.77 24.54 5.19
N TYR A 426 16.19 23.92 4.08
CA TYR A 426 17.28 24.45 3.27
C TYR A 426 16.93 25.84 2.71
N PRO A 427 17.90 26.78 2.66
CA PRO A 427 17.64 28.16 2.23
C PRO A 427 16.96 28.28 0.86
N ALA A 428 17.31 27.42 -0.09
CA ALA A 428 16.71 27.41 -1.44
C ALA A 428 15.22 27.01 -1.45
N VAL A 429 14.80 26.16 -0.51
CA VAL A 429 13.37 25.79 -0.35
C VAL A 429 12.63 26.91 0.36
N ARG A 430 13.21 27.48 1.43
CA ARG A 430 12.63 28.59 2.19
C ARG A 430 12.54 29.89 1.39
N SER A 431 13.43 30.12 0.43
CA SER A 431 13.35 31.27 -0.50
C SER A 431 12.31 31.09 -1.60
N GLY A 432 11.79 29.87 -1.79
CA GLY A 432 10.90 29.51 -2.90
C GLY A 432 11.62 29.34 -4.24
N THR A 433 12.94 29.18 -4.25
CA THR A 433 13.74 28.84 -5.45
C THR A 433 13.52 27.38 -5.84
N VAL A 434 13.40 26.51 -4.84
CA VAL A 434 13.04 25.10 -4.97
C VAL A 434 11.69 24.89 -4.30
N ALA A 435 10.79 24.16 -4.94
CA ALA A 435 9.52 23.79 -4.32
C ALA A 435 9.46 22.30 -4.03
N VAL A 436 9.03 21.97 -2.82
CA VAL A 436 8.74 20.61 -2.38
C VAL A 436 7.23 20.49 -2.17
N ARG A 437 6.59 19.47 -2.73
CA ARG A 437 5.16 19.16 -2.52
C ARG A 437 4.94 17.68 -2.28
N PHE A 438 4.08 17.35 -1.32
CA PHE A 438 3.64 15.98 -1.05
C PHE A 438 2.45 15.63 -1.92
N PHE A 439 2.46 14.45 -2.55
CA PHE A 439 1.37 13.94 -3.36
C PHE A 439 0.74 12.76 -2.63
N VAL A 440 -0.49 12.96 -2.16
CA VAL A 440 -1.13 12.08 -1.19
C VAL A 440 -2.53 11.72 -1.68
N GLY A 441 -2.86 10.44 -1.75
CA GLY A 441 -4.23 10.00 -2.06
C GLY A 441 -5.15 10.13 -0.85
N LEU A 442 -6.44 9.96 -1.08
CA LEU A 442 -7.41 9.85 0.01
C LEU A 442 -7.26 8.51 0.73
N HIS A 443 -7.85 8.42 1.92
CA HIS A 443 -7.88 7.23 2.74
C HIS A 443 -9.31 6.67 2.85
N LYS A 444 -9.47 5.37 3.10
CA LYS A 444 -10.80 4.78 3.36
C LYS A 444 -11.37 5.23 4.69
N ASN A 445 -10.52 5.38 5.70
CA ASN A 445 -10.90 5.85 7.03
C ASN A 445 -11.05 7.38 7.06
N GLN A 446 -12.22 7.85 7.49
CA GLN A 446 -12.57 9.27 7.57
C GLN A 446 -11.66 10.06 8.51
N ILE A 447 -11.26 9.50 9.65
CA ILE A 447 -10.38 10.17 10.64
C ILE A 447 -9.06 10.56 9.99
N VAL A 448 -8.46 9.65 9.21
CA VAL A 448 -7.21 9.92 8.51
C VAL A 448 -7.36 11.05 7.48
N ASN A 449 -8.50 11.12 6.79
CA ASN A 449 -8.77 12.19 5.84
C ASN A 449 -8.97 13.55 6.53
N GLU A 450 -9.62 13.58 7.69
CA GLU A 450 -9.80 14.81 8.49
C GLU A 450 -8.45 15.34 8.99
N GLU A 451 -7.61 14.48 9.54
CA GLU A 451 -6.25 14.83 9.96
C GLU A 451 -5.37 15.29 8.77
N LEU A 452 -5.45 14.59 7.64
CA LEU A 452 -4.74 14.96 6.41
C LEU A 452 -5.22 16.31 5.85
N TRP A 453 -6.52 16.59 5.92
CA TRP A 453 -7.10 17.85 5.50
C TRP A 453 -6.61 19.00 6.35
N ASN A 454 -6.64 18.84 7.68
CA ASN A 454 -6.09 19.83 8.61
C ASN A 454 -4.60 20.07 8.36
N GLU A 455 -3.82 19.01 8.15
CA GLU A 455 -2.40 19.11 7.81
C GLU A 455 -2.17 19.89 6.49
N ALA A 456 -2.92 19.56 5.45
CA ALA A 456 -2.81 20.20 4.14
C ALA A 456 -3.09 21.71 4.23
N GLN A 457 -4.12 22.10 5.00
CA GLN A 457 -4.44 23.50 5.26
C GLN A 457 -3.39 24.20 6.12
N THR A 458 -2.80 23.49 7.07
CA THR A 458 -1.81 24.04 8.01
C THR A 458 -0.49 24.39 7.31
N TYR A 459 0.04 23.50 6.47
CA TYR A 459 1.38 23.64 5.87
C TYR A 459 1.36 24.07 4.40
N GLY A 460 0.27 23.81 3.67
CA GLY A 460 0.11 24.22 2.27
C GLY A 460 1.02 23.52 1.26
N ASP A 461 1.73 22.47 1.65
CA ASP A 461 2.64 21.68 0.81
C ASP A 461 2.03 20.38 0.26
N ILE A 462 0.78 20.07 0.60
CA ILE A 462 0.10 18.84 0.15
C ILE A 462 -0.71 19.09 -1.11
N GLN A 463 -0.59 18.18 -2.07
CA GLN A 463 -1.50 18.01 -3.20
C GLN A 463 -2.26 16.71 -2.98
N LEU A 464 -3.57 16.82 -2.78
CA LEU A 464 -4.44 15.65 -2.65
C LEU A 464 -4.71 15.05 -4.02
N MET A 465 -4.71 13.73 -4.13
CA MET A 465 -5.01 13.02 -5.37
C MET A 465 -6.44 12.49 -5.35
N PRO A 466 -7.12 12.43 -6.51
CA PRO A 466 -8.52 12.03 -6.62
C PRO A 466 -8.67 10.49 -6.67
N PHE A 467 -7.95 9.77 -5.81
CA PHE A 467 -8.03 8.32 -5.66
C PHE A 467 -7.62 7.91 -4.24
N VAL A 468 -8.10 6.75 -3.78
CA VAL A 468 -7.65 6.15 -2.53
C VAL A 468 -6.23 5.61 -2.68
N ASP A 469 -5.41 5.77 -1.65
CA ASP A 469 -4.01 5.37 -1.68
C ASP A 469 -3.81 3.85 -1.65
N TYR A 470 -3.37 3.33 -2.80
CA TYR A 470 -2.84 1.98 -2.99
C TYR A 470 -1.42 2.04 -3.54
N TYR A 471 -0.61 1.03 -3.23
CA TYR A 471 0.75 0.92 -3.75
C TYR A 471 0.77 0.80 -5.28
N SER A 472 -0.22 0.12 -5.87
CA SER A 472 -0.35 -0.02 -7.33
C SER A 472 -0.54 1.33 -8.07
N LEU A 473 -0.86 2.40 -7.35
CA LEU A 473 -1.11 3.74 -7.90
C LEU A 473 0.08 4.69 -7.80
N ILE A 474 1.27 4.20 -7.43
CA ILE A 474 2.51 4.99 -7.48
C ILE A 474 2.71 5.58 -8.88
N THR A 475 2.45 4.81 -9.95
CA THR A 475 2.53 5.31 -11.34
C THR A 475 1.64 6.52 -11.58
N TRP A 476 0.43 6.54 -11.02
CA TRP A 476 -0.49 7.68 -11.11
C TRP A 476 0.03 8.90 -10.35
N LYS A 477 0.60 8.70 -9.17
CA LYS A 477 1.26 9.78 -8.43
C LYS A 477 2.44 10.34 -9.21
N THR A 478 3.25 9.49 -9.85
CA THR A 478 4.37 9.92 -10.70
C THR A 478 3.88 10.83 -11.82
N LEU A 479 2.82 10.42 -12.52
CA LEU A 479 2.21 11.23 -13.58
C LEU A 479 1.69 12.57 -13.03
N ALA A 480 1.04 12.56 -11.87
CA ALA A 480 0.54 13.78 -11.23
C ALA A 480 1.68 14.77 -10.91
N ILE A 481 2.81 14.26 -10.39
CA ILE A 481 4.01 15.06 -10.12
C ILE A 481 4.55 15.68 -11.40
N CYS A 482 4.73 14.87 -12.46
CA CYS A 482 5.25 15.36 -13.73
C CYS A 482 4.35 16.44 -14.33
N ILE A 483 3.02 16.24 -14.31
CA ILE A 483 2.08 17.21 -14.85
C ILE A 483 2.07 18.51 -14.04
N PHE A 484 2.09 18.39 -12.71
CA PHE A 484 2.12 19.53 -11.81
C PHE A 484 3.43 20.32 -11.92
N GLY A 485 4.57 19.63 -12.06
CA GLY A 485 5.89 20.25 -12.21
C GLY A 485 6.10 20.94 -13.54
N VAL A 486 5.48 20.48 -14.64
CA VAL A 486 5.72 21.00 -16.00
C VAL A 486 4.71 22.06 -16.44
N LYS A 487 3.41 21.88 -16.16
CA LYS A 487 2.36 22.76 -16.72
C LYS A 487 2.38 24.23 -16.27
N PRO A 488 2.83 24.60 -15.06
CA PRO A 488 2.99 26.01 -14.70
C PRO A 488 4.06 26.74 -15.52
N TYR A 489 5.01 26.01 -16.10
CA TYR A 489 6.20 26.57 -16.77
C TYR A 489 6.17 26.44 -18.30
N LEU A 490 5.31 25.58 -18.86
CA LEU A 490 5.17 25.45 -20.32
C LEU A 490 4.67 26.74 -21.01
N PHE A 491 4.08 27.69 -20.26
CA PHE A 491 3.65 29.00 -20.80
C PHE A 491 4.67 30.14 -20.59
N LEU A 492 5.80 29.90 -19.91
CA LEU A 492 6.81 30.94 -19.62
C LEU A 492 8.23 30.38 -19.81
N LYS A 493 8.67 30.42 -21.08
CA LYS A 493 10.05 30.24 -21.61
C LYS A 493 10.63 28.83 -21.79
N GLN A 494 11.27 28.69 -22.97
CA GLN A 494 12.41 27.83 -23.27
C GLN A 494 13.56 28.07 -22.26
N GLY A 495 13.54 27.36 -21.14
CA GLY A 495 14.63 27.31 -20.18
C GLY A 495 14.58 25.98 -19.43
N GLU A 496 15.74 25.36 -19.24
CA GLU A 496 15.91 24.03 -18.65
C GLU A 496 15.36 24.00 -17.21
N SER A 497 14.32 23.20 -16.99
CA SER A 497 13.74 22.94 -15.67
C SER A 497 13.96 21.48 -15.28
N PHE A 498 14.53 21.22 -14.11
CA PHE A 498 14.81 19.87 -13.63
C PHE A 498 13.66 19.36 -12.76
N ASN A 499 13.20 18.14 -13.03
CA ASN A 499 12.23 17.42 -12.21
C ASN A 499 12.94 16.26 -11.49
N CYS A 500 12.89 16.24 -10.16
CA CYS A 500 13.38 15.12 -9.36
C CYS A 500 12.22 14.48 -8.57
N LEU A 501 12.12 13.16 -8.66
CA LEU A 501 11.15 12.34 -7.94
C LEU A 501 11.76 11.74 -6.68
N ILE A 502 11.04 11.81 -5.56
CA ILE A 502 11.47 11.24 -4.28
C ILE A 502 10.34 10.39 -3.70
N ASP A 503 10.64 9.13 -3.44
CA ASP A 503 9.70 8.18 -2.85
C ASP A 503 9.86 8.10 -1.32
N LEU A 504 8.77 8.32 -0.57
CA LEU A 504 8.71 8.01 0.87
C LEU A 504 7.85 6.77 1.18
N THR A 505 7.27 6.13 0.17
CA THR A 505 6.71 4.79 0.30
C THR A 505 7.87 3.80 0.28
N SER A 506 8.17 3.23 1.46
CA SER A 506 9.25 2.24 1.67
C SER A 506 10.63 2.66 1.13
N SER A 507 11.38 3.39 1.95
CA SER A 507 12.84 3.51 1.79
C SER A 507 13.50 2.69 2.88
N THR A 508 14.42 1.83 2.44
CA THR A 508 15.24 0.87 3.17
C THR A 508 15.94 1.46 4.39
N ASP A 509 16.10 0.62 5.42
CA ASP A 509 16.92 0.92 6.58
C ASP A 509 18.31 1.42 6.16
N GLY A 510 18.70 2.59 6.68
CA GLY A 510 20.04 3.15 6.51
C GLY A 510 20.22 3.97 5.23
N GLY A 511 19.77 5.22 5.28
CA GLY A 511 20.39 6.35 4.57
C GLY A 511 20.78 6.14 3.11
N CYS A 512 19.82 5.94 2.21
CA CYS A 512 19.94 6.35 0.81
C CYS A 512 18.56 6.33 0.14
N PHE A 513 18.04 7.50 -0.21
CA PHE A 513 16.82 7.67 -1.02
C PHE A 513 17.16 7.41 -2.49
N SER A 514 16.33 6.66 -3.21
CA SER A 514 16.47 6.52 -4.67
C SER A 514 16.13 7.85 -5.34
N LYS A 515 17.07 8.40 -6.10
CA LYS A 515 16.95 9.69 -6.80
C LYS A 515 16.90 9.43 -8.29
N VAL A 516 15.77 9.73 -8.93
CA VAL A 516 15.65 9.78 -10.40
C VAL A 516 15.40 11.24 -10.77
N CYS A 517 16.34 11.84 -11.50
CA CYS A 517 16.20 13.17 -12.08
C CYS A 517 16.30 13.04 -13.59
N HIS A 518 15.32 13.58 -14.31
CA HIS A 518 15.34 13.65 -15.76
C HIS A 518 15.76 15.06 -16.21
N GLU A 519 16.66 15.10 -17.19
CA GLU A 519 17.07 16.30 -17.91
C GLU A 519 16.23 16.35 -19.19
N ASP A 520 15.39 17.38 -19.35
CA ASP A 520 14.70 17.65 -20.62
C ASP A 520 15.72 18.32 -21.56
N ARG A 521 16.08 17.65 -22.66
CA ARG A 521 16.90 18.21 -23.76
C ARG A 521 16.07 18.54 -24.98
#